data_AF-D7SBX1-F1
#
_entry.id   AF-D7SBX1-F1
#
_cell.length_a   1.000
_cell.length_b   1.000
_cell.length_c   1.000
_cell.angle_alpha   90.00
_cell.angle_beta   90.00
_cell.angle_gamma   90.00
#
_symmetry.space_group_name_H-M   'P 1'
#
loop_
_entity.id
_entity.type
_entity.pdbx_description
1 polymer ?
#
loop_
_entity_poly.entity_id
_entity_poly.type
_entity_poly.pdbx_seq_one_letter_code
_entity_poly.pdbx_strand_id
1 'polypeptide(L)' 'STDISTVASPLFEGTEGCFLLYDVSTNAEIAQFNKAKCATQMAPDSTFKIALSLMAFDAEIIDQKTIFKWDK' A
#
# COMPACT_ATOMS: atom_id res chain seq x y z
N SER A 1 -9.22 7.53 -15.83
CA SER A 1 -8.73 8.01 -14.53
C SER A 1 -9.09 9.46 -14.30
N THR A 2 -9.76 9.71 -13.19
CA THR A 2 -10.12 11.05 -12.73
C THR A 2 -8.97 11.63 -11.92
N ASP A 3 -8.49 12.82 -12.28
CA ASP A 3 -7.61 13.59 -11.41
C ASP A 3 -8.41 14.13 -10.22
N ILE A 4 -8.00 13.77 -9.00
CA ILE A 4 -8.71 14.15 -7.76
C ILE A 4 -7.99 15.24 -6.97
N SER A 5 -7.14 16.05 -7.62
CA SER A 5 -6.36 17.11 -6.95
C SER A 5 -7.22 18.08 -6.13
N THR A 6 -8.45 18.38 -6.56
CA THR A 6 -9.37 19.25 -5.81
C THR A 6 -9.76 18.69 -4.45
N VAL A 7 -9.74 17.37 -4.29
CA VAL A 7 -10.04 16.66 -3.03
C VAL A 7 -8.75 16.32 -2.28
N ALA A 8 -7.74 15.81 -2.99
CA ALA A 8 -6.54 15.26 -2.39
C ALA A 8 -5.49 16.32 -1.99
N SER A 9 -5.36 17.41 -2.76
CA SER A 9 -4.31 18.41 -2.50
C SER A 9 -4.39 19.03 -1.10
N PRO A 10 -5.57 19.42 -0.57
CA PRO A 10 -5.67 19.93 0.80
C PRO A 10 -5.36 18.87 1.88
N LEU A 11 -5.60 17.59 1.60
CA LEU A 11 -5.34 16.50 2.55
C LEU A 11 -3.84 16.18 2.69
N PHE A 12 -3.06 16.50 1.66
CA PHE A 12 -1.62 16.26 1.61
C PHE A 12 -0.80 17.56 1.76
N GLU A 13 -1.42 18.68 2.12
CA GLU A 13 -0.73 19.96 2.28
C GLU A 13 0.45 19.85 3.27
N GLY A 14 1.61 20.36 2.87
CA GLY A 14 2.86 20.24 3.64
C GLY A 14 3.61 18.92 3.44
N THR A 15 3.13 18.03 2.56
CA THR A 15 3.79 16.75 2.24
C THR A 15 3.81 16.49 0.74
N GLU A 16 4.79 15.70 0.28
CA GLU A 16 4.77 15.13 -1.08
C GLU A 16 3.97 13.82 -1.08
N GLY A 17 2.65 13.96 -0.95
CA GLY A 17 1.70 12.85 -0.95
C GLY A 17 1.25 12.43 -2.36
N CYS A 18 0.72 11.22 -2.47
CA CYS A 18 0.17 10.70 -3.72
C CYS A 18 -0.95 9.69 -3.47
N PHE A 19 -1.83 9.49 -4.46
CA PHE A 19 -2.94 8.55 -4.36
C PHE A 19 -3.22 7.88 -5.71
N LEU A 20 -3.51 6.58 -5.66
CA LEU A 20 -3.95 5.77 -6.80
C LEU A 20 -5.10 4.87 -6.37
N LEU A 21 -6.15 4.84 -7.19
CA LEU A 21 -7.27 3.90 -7.05
C LEU A 21 -7.50 3.17 -8.37
N TYR A 22 -7.54 1.85 -8.30
CA TYR A 22 -7.69 0.97 -9.45
C TYR A 22 -8.88 0.02 -9.25
N ASP A 23 -9.57 -0.29 -10.34
CA ASP A 23 -10.45 -1.44 -10.41
C ASP A 23 -9.63 -2.71 -10.58
N VAL A 24 -9.79 -3.67 -9.65
CA VAL A 24 -8.96 -4.88 -9.60
C VAL A 24 -9.22 -5.81 -10.79
N SER A 25 -10.46 -5.85 -11.30
CA SER A 25 -10.85 -6.78 -12.36
C SER A 25 -10.41 -6.32 -13.74
N THR A 26 -10.45 -5.02 -13.99
CA THR A 26 -10.20 -4.40 -15.30
C THR A 26 -8.86 -3.68 -15.38
N ASN A 27 -8.17 -3.53 -14.25
CA ASN A 27 -6.97 -2.70 -14.10
C ASN A 27 -7.19 -1.23 -14.52
N ALA A 28 -8.45 -0.76 -14.54
CA ALA A 28 -8.76 0.61 -14.89
C ALA A 28 -8.39 1.55 -13.74
N GLU A 29 -7.54 2.54 -14.01
CA GLU A 29 -7.26 3.62 -13.06
C GLU A 29 -8.52 4.51 -12.92
N ILE A 30 -9.11 4.48 -11.72
CA ILE A 30 -10.36 5.18 -11.38
C ILE A 30 -10.06 6.61 -10.92
N ALA A 31 -9.09 6.77 -10.02
CA ALA A 31 -8.68 8.07 -9.50
C ALA A 31 -7.17 8.15 -9.26
N GLN A 32 -6.61 9.35 -9.40
CA GLN A 32 -5.18 9.59 -9.23
C GLN A 32 -4.88 11.00 -8.68
N PHE A 33 -3.79 11.12 -7.93
CA PHE A 33 -3.19 12.37 -7.47
C PHE A 33 -1.66 12.24 -7.41
N ASN A 34 -0.93 13.22 -7.96
CA ASN A 34 0.54 13.29 -7.97
C ASN A 34 1.23 12.05 -8.58
N LYS A 35 1.05 11.84 -9.89
CA LYS A 35 1.62 10.68 -10.61
C LYS A 35 3.15 10.57 -10.51
N ALA A 36 3.84 11.71 -10.45
CA ALA A 36 5.30 11.73 -10.31
C ALA A 36 5.73 11.05 -8.99
N LYS A 37 5.08 11.40 -7.88
CA LYS A 37 5.32 10.75 -6.60
C LYS A 37 4.87 9.29 -6.59
N CYS A 38 3.73 8.95 -7.21
CA CYS A 38 3.27 7.56 -7.32
C CYS A 38 4.28 6.62 -8.00
N ALA A 39 5.05 7.12 -8.97
CA ALA A 39 6.05 6.35 -9.69
C ALA A 39 7.40 6.22 -8.97
N THR A 40 7.57 6.90 -7.83
CA THR A 40 8.84 6.93 -7.09
C THR A 40 8.90 5.77 -6.10
N GLN A 41 9.91 4.91 -6.23
CA GLN A 41 10.17 3.83 -5.27
C GLN A 41 10.63 4.40 -3.92
N MET A 42 10.18 3.80 -2.82
CA MET A 42 10.59 4.11 -1.45
C MET A 42 10.58 2.86 -0.59
N ALA A 43 11.16 2.93 0.61
CA ALA A 43 11.10 1.82 1.54
C ALA A 43 9.62 1.49 1.87
N PRO A 44 9.21 0.20 1.83
CA PRO A 44 7.83 -0.19 2.14
C PRO A 44 7.53 -0.16 3.65
N ASP A 45 8.55 -0.07 4.49
CA ASP A 45 8.45 -0.11 5.95
C ASP A 45 7.55 -1.27 6.43
N SER A 46 6.52 -0.97 7.23
CA SER A 46 5.61 -1.99 7.73
C SER A 46 4.66 -2.56 6.67
N THR A 47 4.50 -1.94 5.50
CA THR A 47 3.63 -2.49 4.44
C THR A 47 4.19 -3.78 3.84
N PHE A 48 5.51 -4.00 3.93
CA PHE A 48 6.14 -5.25 3.52
C PHE A 48 5.68 -6.46 4.35
N LYS A 49 5.05 -6.24 5.51
CA LYS A 49 4.42 -7.31 6.30
C LYS A 49 3.34 -8.06 5.51
N ILE A 50 2.73 -7.45 4.49
CA ILE A 50 1.81 -8.13 3.57
C ILE A 50 2.54 -9.26 2.83
N ALA A 51 3.68 -8.94 2.20
CA ALA A 51 4.49 -9.92 1.48
C ALA A 51 5.08 -10.97 2.43
N LEU A 52 5.57 -10.55 3.61
CA LEU A 52 6.07 -11.48 4.63
C LEU A 52 4.99 -12.47 5.11
N SER A 53 3.75 -12.01 5.28
CA SER A 53 2.64 -12.88 5.65
C SER A 53 2.44 -13.98 4.59
N LEU A 54 2.37 -13.60 3.31
CA LEU A 54 2.24 -14.56 2.22
C LEU A 54 3.39 -15.57 2.20
N MET A 55 4.64 -15.10 2.31
CA MET A 55 5.82 -15.97 2.37
C MET A 55 5.76 -16.94 3.56
N ALA A 56 5.32 -16.47 4.71
CA ALA A 56 5.29 -17.27 5.93
C ALA A 56 4.18 -18.35 5.91
N PHE A 57 3.01 -18.03 5.36
CA PHE A 57 1.95 -19.01 5.13
C PHE A 57 2.35 -20.03 4.05
N ASP A 58 2.95 -19.59 2.94
CA ASP A 58 3.39 -20.46 1.84
C ASP A 58 4.52 -21.40 2.25
N ALA A 59 5.47 -20.93 3.06
CA ALA A 59 6.54 -21.74 3.61
C ALA A 59 6.10 -22.61 4.82
N GLU A 60 4.81 -22.60 5.16
CA GLU A 60 4.22 -23.37 6.27
C GLU A 60 4.86 -23.09 7.65
N ILE A 61 5.52 -21.93 7.82
CA ILE A 61 6.14 -21.56 9.09
C ILE A 61 5.15 -20.92 10.07
N ILE A 62 4.01 -20.43 9.56
CA ILE A 62 2.89 -19.92 10.36
C ILE A 62 1.56 -20.42 9.77
N ASP A 63 0.55 -20.42 10.63
CA ASP A 63 -0.85 -20.63 10.30
C ASP A 63 -1.74 -19.62 11.06
N GLN A 64 -3.06 -19.74 10.91
CA GLN A 64 -4.02 -18.87 11.60
C GLN A 64 -4.03 -19.04 13.14
N LYS A 65 -3.41 -20.10 13.67
CA LYS A 65 -3.35 -20.40 15.11
C LYS A 65 -2.01 -20.04 15.74
N THR A 66 -1.07 -19.53 14.94
CA THR A 66 0.29 -19.24 15.38
C THR A 66 0.29 -18.13 16.43
N ILE A 67 0.90 -18.40 17.58
CA ILE A 67 1.10 -17.43 18.67
C ILE A 67 2.59 -17.12 18.74
N PHE A 68 2.97 -15.92 18.32
CA PHE A 68 4.33 -15.43 18.52
C PHE A 68 4.54 -15.07 19.98
N LYS A 69 5.48 -15.76 20.64
CA LYS A 69 5.85 -15.44 22.02
C LYS A 69 6.76 -14.24 22.03
N TRP A 70 6.44 -13.29 22.89
CA TRP A 70 7.36 -12.24 23.24
C TRP A 70 8.49 -12.81 24.09
N ASP A 71 9.71 -12.34 23.87
CA ASP A 71 10.95 -12.83 24.46
C ASP A 71 11.32 -12.19 25.81
N LYS A 72 10.33 -11.65 26.54
CA LYS A 72 10.53 -11.17 27.91
C LYS A 72 10.25 -12.22 28.97
#